data_AF-A0A0C3IVA6-F1
#
_entry.id   AF-A0A0C3IVA6-F1
#
_cell.length_a   1.000
_cell.length_b   1.000
_cell.length_c   1.000
_cell.angle_alpha   90.00
_cell.angle_beta   90.00
_cell.angle_gamma   90.00
#
_symmetry.space_group_name_H-M   'P 1'
#
loop_
_entity.id
_entity.type
_entity.pdbx_description
1 polymer ?
#
loop_
_entity_poly.entity_id
_entity_poly.type
_entity_poly.pdbx_seq_one_letter_code
_entity_poly.pdbx_strand_id
1 'polypeptide(L)'
;HTCGWIVCGEPCNSVLFPNEFSAHLRAHGVRGGGNARMSCCWVGCTDQMNTECVVRHVLEVHLELRYECPDCGQTFSRKTSLHNHRKKEH
;
A
#
# COMPACT_ATOMS: atom_id res chain seq x y z
N HIS A 1 -5.94 6.32 8.29
CA HIS A 1 -6.21 4.87 8.39
C HIS A 1 -5.40 4.27 9.54
N THR A 2 -5.76 3.09 10.06
CA THR A 2 -5.02 2.41 11.14
C THR A 2 -4.22 1.22 10.59
N CYS A 3 -3.03 0.99 11.15
CA CYS A 3 -2.18 -0.11 10.74
C CYS A 3 -2.66 -1.44 11.35
N GLY A 4 -3.11 -2.37 10.50
CA GLY A 4 -3.48 -3.73 10.90
C GLY A 4 -2.33 -4.73 10.84
N TRP A 5 -1.08 -4.28 10.82
CA TRP A 5 0.08 -5.17 10.75
C TRP A 5 0.29 -5.89 12.09
N ILE A 6 0.42 -7.21 12.07
CA ILE A 6 0.67 -8.02 13.27
C ILE A 6 2.15 -7.97 13.63
N VAL A 7 2.43 -7.52 14.85
CA VAL A 7 3.76 -7.47 15.46
C VAL A 7 3.71 -8.28 16.76
N CYS A 8 4.49 -9.36 16.84
CA CYS A 8 4.53 -10.24 18.01
C CYS A 8 3.15 -10.77 18.48
N GLY A 9 2.21 -10.95 17.55
CA GLY A 9 0.86 -11.46 17.83
C GLY A 9 -0.22 -10.38 17.96
N GLU A 10 0.17 -9.10 18.08
CA GLU A 10 -0.77 -7.99 18.27
C GLU A 10 -0.78 -7.03 17.08
N PRO A 11 -1.92 -6.41 16.73
CA PRO A 11 -1.98 -5.40 15.68
C PRO A 11 -1.27 -4.10 16.09
N CYS A 12 -0.49 -3.56 15.15
CA CYS A 12 0.30 -2.33 15.32
C CYS A 12 -0.54 -1.12 15.76
N ASN A 13 -1.78 -0.99 15.27
CA ASN A 13 -2.76 0.06 15.59
C ASN A 13 -2.27 1.51 15.41
N SER A 14 -1.09 1.71 14.83
CA SER A 14 -0.56 3.05 14.56
C SER A 14 -1.39 3.77 13.52
N VAL A 15 -1.54 5.08 13.68
CA VAL A 15 -2.21 5.93 12.69
C VAL A 15 -1.29 6.09 11.49
N LEU A 16 -1.82 5.74 10.31
CA LEU A 16 -1.13 5.82 9.04
C LEU A 16 -1.53 7.10 8.31
N PHE A 17 -0.51 7.90 8.01
CA PHE A 17 -0.60 9.02 7.08
C PHE A 17 -0.08 8.57 5.71
N PRO A 18 -0.77 8.89 4.59
CA PRO A 18 -0.40 8.43 3.26
C PRO A 18 1.06 8.73 2.87
N ASN A 19 1.59 9.86 3.31
CA ASN A 19 2.94 10.29 2.95
C ASN A 19 4.06 9.63 3.78
N GLU A 20 3.74 9.11 4.97
CA GLU A 20 4.72 8.50 5.89
C GLU A 20 4.64 6.97 5.90
N PHE A 21 3.72 6.41 5.12
CA PHE A 21 3.42 4.99 5.10
C PHE A 21 4.64 4.12 4.73
N SER A 22 5.41 4.52 3.72
CA SER A 22 6.61 3.78 3.29
C SER A 22 7.72 3.78 4.34
N ALA A 23 7.79 4.81 5.19
CA ALA A 23 8.71 4.87 6.30
C ALA A 23 8.21 4.02 7.46
N HIS A 24 6.90 4.08 7.75
CA HIS A 24 6.27 3.26 8.78
C HIS A 24 6.45 1.76 8.52
N LEU A 25 6.22 1.28 7.29
CA LEU A 25 6.37 -0.14 6.98
C LEU A 25 7.80 -0.67 7.20
N ARG A 26 8.83 0.19 7.09
CA ARG A 26 10.22 -0.22 7.39
C ARG A 26 10.39 -0.61 8.87
N ALA A 27 9.59 -0.05 9.77
CA ALA A 27 9.57 -0.44 11.19
C ALA A 27 9.09 -1.88 11.38
N HIS A 28 8.27 -2.41 10.46
CA HIS A 28 7.81 -3.81 10.46
C HIS A 28 8.79 -4.76 9.76
N GLY A 29 10.01 -4.32 9.49
CA GLY A 29 11.01 -5.14 8.80
C GLY A 29 10.81 -5.23 7.29
N VAL A 30 9.92 -4.41 6.71
CA VAL A 30 9.85 -4.21 5.25
C VAL A 30 11.10 -3.45 4.80
N ARG A 31 12.21 -4.16 4.67
CA ARG A 31 13.47 -3.63 4.16
C ARG A 31 13.53 -3.89 2.67
N GLY A 32 13.43 -2.82 1.88
CA GLY A 32 13.61 -2.86 0.44
C GLY A 32 15.07 -3.18 0.12
N GLY A 33 15.30 -4.30 -0.56
CA GLY A 33 16.64 -4.78 -0.87
C GLY A 33 16.61 -6.07 -1.68
N GLY A 34 15.94 -6.05 -2.84
CA GLY A 34 15.95 -7.14 -3.82
C GLY A 34 14.61 -7.86 -4.00
N ASN A 35 14.59 -8.86 -4.89
CA ASN A 35 13.43 -9.73 -5.19
C ASN A 35 13.07 -10.71 -4.06
N ALA A 36 13.40 -10.36 -2.81
CA ALA A 36 12.99 -11.13 -1.66
C ALA A 36 11.46 -11.19 -1.61
N ARG A 37 10.94 -12.42 -1.54
CA ARG A 37 9.53 -12.67 -1.32
C ARG A 37 9.25 -12.54 0.17
N MET A 38 8.15 -11.88 0.51
CA MET A 38 7.70 -11.72 1.88
C MET A 38 6.20 -11.98 1.97
N SER A 39 5.77 -12.39 3.15
CA SER A 39 4.36 -12.55 3.49
C SER A 39 3.83 -11.24 4.05
N CYS A 40 2.62 -10.86 3.67
CA CYS A 40 1.89 -9.79 4.32
C CYS A 40 1.41 -10.28 5.69
N CYS A 41 1.79 -9.57 6.77
CA CYS A 41 1.35 -9.89 8.12
C CYS A 41 0.17 -9.02 8.56
N TRP A 42 -0.62 -8.51 7.62
CA TRP A 42 -1.83 -7.79 7.98
C TRP A 42 -2.87 -8.75 8.58
N VAL A 43 -3.68 -8.27 9.52
CA VAL A 43 -4.74 -9.06 10.15
C VAL A 43 -5.62 -9.70 9.06
N GLY A 44 -5.64 -11.02 9.01
CA GLY A 44 -6.44 -11.79 8.04
C GLY A 44 -5.89 -11.85 6.61
N CYS A 45 -4.65 -11.40 6.37
CA CYS A 45 -4.00 -11.53 5.07
C CYS A 45 -2.99 -12.68 5.04
N THR A 46 -2.95 -13.40 3.92
CA THR A 46 -2.00 -14.51 3.67
C THR A 46 -1.20 -14.34 2.38
N ASP A 47 -1.33 -13.17 1.74
CA ASP A 47 -0.68 -12.92 0.46
C ASP A 47 0.83 -12.87 0.59
N GLN A 48 1.51 -13.40 -0.43
CA GLN A 48 2.95 -13.28 -0.60
C GLN A 48 3.27 -12.45 -1.82
N MET A 49 4.25 -11.57 -1.68
CA MET A 49 4.68 -10.69 -2.75
C MET A 49 6.13 -10.30 -2.58
N ASN A 50 6.68 -9.62 -3.58
CA ASN A 50 8.01 -9.03 -3.48
C ASN A 50 7.99 -7.88 -2.48
N THR A 51 9.09 -7.66 -1.77
CA THR A 51 9.24 -6.54 -0.83
C THR A 51 8.92 -5.17 -1.45
N GLU A 52 9.23 -4.97 -2.73
CA GLU A 52 8.85 -3.74 -3.46
C GLU A 52 7.33 -3.58 -3.63
N CYS A 53 6.60 -4.69 -3.78
CA CYS A 53 5.16 -4.68 -4.01
C CYS A 53 4.34 -4.46 -2.74
N VAL A 54 4.91 -4.67 -1.55
CA VAL A 54 4.13 -4.68 -0.31
C VAL A 54 3.52 -3.34 0.02
N VAL A 55 4.24 -2.24 -0.25
CA VAL A 55 3.72 -0.89 -0.03
C VAL A 55 2.45 -0.68 -0.85
N ARG A 56 2.49 -1.04 -2.15
CA ARG A 56 1.33 -0.94 -3.04
C ARG A 56 0.19 -1.84 -2.59
N HIS A 57 0.47 -3.11 -2.30
CA HIS A 57 -0.54 -4.07 -1.87
C HIS A 57 -1.32 -3.56 -0.66
N VAL A 58 -0.62 -3.09 0.38
CA VAL A 58 -1.31 -2.59 1.58
C VAL A 58 -2.17 -1.38 1.28
N LEU A 59 -1.68 -0.43 0.47
CA LEU A 59 -2.45 0.77 0.10
C LEU A 59 -3.73 0.41 -0.66
N GLU A 60 -3.66 -0.55 -1.59
CA GLU A 60 -4.78 -0.94 -2.45
C GLU A 60 -5.77 -1.89 -1.77
N VAL A 61 -5.28 -2.87 -1.01
CA VAL A 61 -6.08 -3.97 -0.45
C VAL A 61 -6.57 -3.67 0.96
N HIS A 62 -5.76 -3.03 1.79
CA HIS A 62 -6.10 -2.83 3.20
C HIS A 62 -6.52 -1.40 3.52
N LEU A 63 -5.98 -0.42 2.79
CA LEU A 63 -6.36 0.98 2.95
C LEU A 63 -7.37 1.45 1.90
N GLU A 64 -7.64 0.61 0.90
CA GLU A 64 -8.55 0.88 -0.22
C GLU A 64 -8.31 2.25 -0.86
N LEU A 65 -7.06 2.72 -0.86
CA LEU A 65 -6.71 4.02 -1.39
C LEU A 65 -6.85 3.99 -2.90
N ARG A 66 -7.74 4.85 -3.40
CA ARG A 66 -7.94 5.08 -4.83
C ARG A 66 -7.51 6.50 -5.19
N TYR A 67 -7.06 6.63 -6.42
CA TYR A 67 -6.64 7.88 -7.03
C TYR A 67 -7.75 8.40 -7.91
N GLU A 68 -8.35 9.52 -7.53
CA GLU A 68 -9.38 10.19 -8.30
C GLU A 68 -8.77 11.11 -9.36
N CYS A 69 -9.34 11.10 -10.56
CA CYS A 69 -8.98 12.04 -11.61
C CYS A 69 -9.62 13.40 -11.34
N PRO A 70 -8.83 14.49 -11.26
CA PRO A 70 -9.39 15.81 -10.97
C PRO A 70 -10.23 16.39 -12.13
N ASP A 71 -10.02 15.89 -13.35
CA ASP A 71 -10.68 16.40 -14.55
C ASP A 71 -12.06 15.76 -14.79
N CYS A 72 -12.24 14.49 -14.40
CA CYS A 72 -13.48 13.73 -14.68
C CYS A 72 -14.02 12.90 -13.51
N GLY A 73 -13.35 12.87 -12.35
CA GLY A 73 -13.78 12.13 -11.15
C GLY A 73 -13.63 10.61 -11.22
N GLN A 74 -13.06 10.04 -12.30
CA GLN A 74 -12.83 8.59 -12.37
C GLN A 74 -11.80 8.15 -11.33
N THR A 75 -12.07 7.01 -10.67
CA THR A 75 -11.17 6.46 -9.65
C THR A 75 -10.33 5.31 -10.18
N PHE A 76 -9.07 5.27 -9.79
CA PHE A 76 -8.08 4.28 -10.22
C PHE A 76 -7.39 3.67 -9.00
N SER A 77 -7.05 2.38 -9.06
CA SER A 77 -6.27 1.73 -7.99
C SER A 77 -4.81 2.19 -7.98
N ARG A 78 -4.27 2.65 -9.11
CA ARG A 78 -2.85 2.99 -9.28
C ARG A 78 -2.65 4.41 -9.78
N LYS A 79 -1.63 5.08 -9.22
CA LYS A 79 -1.19 6.40 -9.67
C LYS A 79 -0.74 6.42 -11.13
N THR A 80 -0.07 5.36 -11.61
CA THR A 80 0.34 5.24 -13.02
C THR A 80 -0.85 5.09 -13.94
N SER A 81 -1.89 4.35 -13.52
CA SER A 81 -3.14 4.23 -14.27
C SER A 81 -3.86 5.57 -14.37
N LEU A 82 -3.97 6.31 -13.26
CA LEU A 82 -4.51 7.68 -13.28
C LEU A 82 -3.68 8.60 -14.20
N HIS A 83 -2.36 8.58 -14.10
CA HIS A 83 -1.50 9.44 -14.91
C HIS A 83 -1.66 9.16 -16.42
N ASN A 84 -1.69 7.88 -16.79
CA ASN A 84 -1.89 7.47 -18.18
C ASN A 84 -3.29 7.79 -18.68
N HIS A 85 -4.31 7.60 -17.85
CA HIS A 85 -5.67 8.04 -18.15
C HIS A 85 -5.70 9.55 -18.42
N ARG A 86 -5.17 10.34 -17.48
CA ARG A 86 -5.16 11.79 -17.63
C ARG A 86 -4.43 12.21 -18.90
N LYS A 87 -3.26 11.65 -19.20
CA LYS A 87 -2.49 11.99 -20.41
C LYS A 87 -3.20 11.64 -21.73
N LYS A 88 -4.08 10.64 -21.72
CA LYS A 88 -4.75 10.14 -22.94
C LYS A 88 -6.11 10.78 -23.16
N GLU A 89 -6.85 11.00 -22.08
CA GLU A 89 -8.23 11.48 -22.12
C GLU A 89 -8.33 13.01 -21.89
N HIS A 90 -7.27 13.65 -21.37
CA HIS A 90 -7.21 15.07 -21.00
C HIS A 90 -5.85 15.70 -21.39
#